data_AF-A0A2T4WH48-F1
#
_entry.id   AF-A0A2T4WH48-F1
#
_cell.length_a   1.000
_cell.length_b   1.000
_cell.length_c   1.000
_cell.angle_alpha   90.00
_cell.angle_beta   90.00
_cell.angle_gamma   90.00
#
_symmetry.space_group_name_H-M   'P 1'
#
loop_
_entity.id
_entity.type
_entity.pdbx_description
1 polymer ?
#
loop_
_entity_poly.entity_id
_entity_poly.type
_entity_poly.pdbx_seq_one_letter_code
_entity_poly.pdbx_strand_id
1 'polypeptide(L)'
;MSLFNVYPLFDITPVSAKDVYVYDDKGVEYLDLYGGHAVISIGHSHPKYVSAITHQVEKLGFYSNAIQNPLQTELADKLEVLSGCKDYQLFLCNSGAEANENALKLASFHNEKHKILAFKNSFHGRTSAAVAATDNPKVVAPLNAQQEVDFVELGNLDAVENILKENNTCAVIIECIQGVGGLDQSTTEFYQGLDKLCKQYNTALIADEVQSGFGRTGD
;
A
#
# COMPACT_ATOMS: atom_id res chain seq x y z
N MET A 1 -1.17 3.25 -33.75
CA MET A 1 -1.84 4.01 -32.67
C MET A 1 -1.37 3.45 -31.35
N SER A 2 -1.01 4.30 -30.38
CA SER A 2 -0.74 3.81 -29.02
C SER A 2 -2.02 3.19 -28.48
N LEU A 3 -1.96 1.91 -28.08
CA LEU A 3 -3.11 1.20 -27.52
C LEU A 3 -3.46 1.72 -26.12
N PHE A 4 -2.48 2.32 -25.42
CA PHE A 4 -2.66 2.81 -24.06
C PHE A 4 -1.59 3.86 -23.71
N ASN A 5 -1.98 5.12 -23.52
CA ASN A 5 -1.10 6.15 -22.95
C ASN A 5 -1.35 6.22 -21.44
N VAL A 6 -0.46 5.62 -20.65
CA VAL A 6 -0.69 5.40 -19.21
C VAL A 6 -0.37 6.64 -18.39
N TYR A 7 0.65 7.39 -18.79
CA TYR A 7 1.15 8.53 -18.02
C TYR A 7 1.39 9.74 -18.92
N PRO A 8 0.89 10.93 -18.55
CA PRO A 8 1.43 12.16 -19.11
C PRO A 8 2.88 12.30 -18.67
N LEU A 9 3.77 12.58 -19.62
CA LEU A 9 5.19 12.79 -19.35
C LEU A 9 5.48 14.28 -19.33
N PHE A 10 6.24 14.73 -18.34
CA PHE A 10 6.90 16.02 -18.39
C PHE A 10 8.14 15.93 -19.28
N ASP A 11 8.52 17.03 -19.94
CA ASP A 11 9.74 17.13 -20.73
C ASP A 11 10.98 17.35 -19.83
N ILE A 12 11.19 16.42 -18.89
CA ILE A 12 12.31 16.38 -17.96
C ILE A 12 12.92 14.98 -18.04
N THR A 13 14.23 14.90 -18.24
CA THR A 13 14.99 13.65 -18.29
C THR A 13 15.97 13.57 -17.11
N PRO A 14 15.57 13.01 -15.95
CA PRO A 14 16.46 12.83 -14.82
C PRO A 14 17.64 11.89 -15.16
N VAL A 15 18.87 12.28 -14.82
CA VAL A 15 20.09 11.48 -15.09
C VAL A 15 20.92 11.19 -13.85
N SER A 16 20.80 11.99 -12.79
CA SER A 16 21.42 11.70 -11.50
C SER A 16 20.63 12.32 -10.36
N ALA A 17 20.83 11.81 -9.15
CA ALA A 17 20.19 12.34 -7.96
C ALA A 17 21.04 12.06 -6.72
N LYS A 18 21.03 13.00 -5.77
CA LYS A 18 21.76 12.92 -4.51
C LYS A 18 21.00 13.66 -3.43
N ASP A 19 20.81 12.98 -2.30
CA ASP A 19 20.08 13.53 -1.16
C ASP A 19 18.68 14.01 -1.59
N VAL A 20 18.37 15.29 -1.44
CA VAL A 20 17.06 15.87 -1.82
C VAL A 20 17.05 16.48 -3.22
N TYR A 21 18.08 16.27 -4.04
CA TYR A 21 18.21 16.88 -5.36
C TYR A 21 18.21 15.86 -6.51
N VAL A 22 17.56 16.23 -7.60
CA VAL A 22 17.55 15.52 -8.89
C VAL A 22 18.14 16.44 -9.96
N TYR A 23 18.92 15.87 -10.88
CA TYR A 23 19.58 16.59 -11.97
C TYR A 23 19.14 16.00 -13.31
N ASP A 24 18.75 16.85 -14.25
CA ASP A 24 18.40 16.42 -15.61
C ASP A 24 19.60 16.43 -16.59
N ASP A 25 19.36 15.92 -17.81
CA ASP A 25 20.33 15.86 -18.90
C ASP A 25 20.79 17.22 -19.44
N LYS A 26 20.10 18.30 -19.08
CA LYS A 26 20.45 19.69 -19.40
C LYS A 26 21.23 20.35 -18.26
N GLY A 27 21.47 19.63 -17.15
CA GLY A 27 22.18 20.12 -15.97
C GLY A 27 21.34 20.97 -15.03
N VAL A 28 20.01 20.96 -15.17
CA VAL A 28 19.10 21.65 -14.25
C VAL A 28 19.00 20.85 -12.95
N GLU A 29 19.14 21.55 -11.83
CA GLU A 29 18.94 21.02 -10.48
C GLU A 29 17.50 21.25 -10.03
N TYR A 30 16.87 20.21 -9.50
CA TYR A 30 15.53 20.22 -8.94
C TYR A 30 15.59 19.82 -7.46
N LEU A 31 15.04 20.66 -6.59
CA LEU A 31 14.73 20.24 -5.21
C LEU A 31 13.54 19.28 -5.24
N ASP A 32 13.76 18.02 -4.89
CA ASP A 32 12.76 16.97 -4.96
C ASP A 32 11.89 16.94 -3.69
N LEU A 33 10.75 17.64 -3.77
CA LEU A 33 9.69 17.60 -2.76
C LEU A 33 8.61 16.57 -3.10
N TYR A 34 8.84 15.71 -4.10
CA TYR A 34 7.90 14.72 -4.60
C TYR A 34 8.27 13.30 -4.18
N GLY A 35 9.57 12.97 -4.20
CA GLY A 35 10.09 11.67 -3.78
C GLY A 35 9.58 10.49 -4.60
N GLY A 36 9.08 10.75 -5.81
CA GLY A 36 8.52 9.73 -6.70
C GLY A 36 7.26 9.07 -6.14
N HIS A 37 6.23 9.85 -5.79
CA HIS A 37 5.06 9.39 -5.02
C HIS A 37 5.43 8.91 -3.61
N ALA A 38 6.24 9.69 -2.90
CA ALA A 38 6.65 9.43 -1.51
C ALA A 38 7.46 8.14 -1.29
N VAL A 39 8.08 7.57 -2.33
CA VAL A 39 8.88 6.34 -2.27
C VAL A 39 10.26 6.58 -1.65
N ILE A 40 11.00 7.58 -2.13
CA ILE A 40 12.38 7.83 -1.70
C ILE A 40 12.40 8.63 -0.38
N SER A 41 12.08 7.96 0.73
CA SER A 41 11.96 8.59 2.06
C SER A 41 13.31 8.94 2.70
N ILE A 42 14.40 8.28 2.31
CA ILE A 42 15.74 8.46 2.88
C ILE A 42 16.67 9.32 2.00
N GLY A 43 16.10 10.00 1.00
CA GLY A 43 16.85 10.72 -0.02
C GLY A 43 17.51 9.82 -1.07
N HIS A 44 17.92 10.44 -2.18
CA HIS A 44 18.53 9.77 -3.32
C HIS A 44 19.96 9.34 -3.02
N SER A 45 20.33 8.13 -3.44
CA SER A 45 21.69 7.60 -3.34
C SER A 45 22.25 7.60 -1.91
N HIS A 46 21.39 7.38 -0.90
CA HIS A 46 21.81 7.38 0.51
C HIS A 46 22.96 6.36 0.73
N PRO A 47 24.14 6.75 1.27
CA PRO A 47 25.34 5.91 1.25
C PRO A 47 25.17 4.54 1.91
N LYS A 48 24.42 4.48 3.02
CA LYS A 48 24.13 3.22 3.72
C LYS A 48 23.27 2.27 2.89
N TYR A 49 22.29 2.80 2.14
CA TYR A 49 21.41 2.01 1.29
C TYR A 49 22.18 1.48 0.09
N VAL A 50 22.93 2.35 -0.61
CA VAL A 50 23.76 1.97 -1.75
C VAL A 50 24.75 0.87 -1.34
N SER A 51 25.50 1.07 -0.25
CA SER A 51 26.48 0.08 0.22
C SER A 51 25.83 -1.26 0.59
N ALA A 52 24.67 -1.26 1.26
CA ALA A 52 23.98 -2.48 1.64
C ALA A 52 23.47 -3.28 0.44
N ILE A 53 22.86 -2.60 -0.54
CA ILE A 53 22.38 -3.25 -1.77
C ILE A 53 23.56 -3.79 -2.60
N THR A 54 24.61 -3.00 -2.80
CA THR A 54 25.81 -3.46 -3.54
C THR A 54 26.39 -4.73 -2.93
N HIS A 55 26.64 -4.72 -1.61
CA HIS A 55 27.20 -5.88 -0.91
C HIS A 55 26.30 -7.11 -0.98
N GLN A 56 24.98 -6.94 -0.88
CA GLN A 56 24.05 -8.08 -0.95
C GLN A 56 24.02 -8.67 -2.36
N VAL A 57 23.95 -7.83 -3.41
CA VAL A 57 23.89 -8.30 -4.80
C VAL A 57 25.20 -8.96 -5.24
N GLU A 58 26.35 -8.47 -4.76
CA GLU A 58 27.66 -9.12 -4.99
C GLU A 58 27.73 -10.54 -4.40
N LYS A 59 27.01 -10.81 -3.32
CA LYS A 59 26.92 -12.13 -2.69
C LYS A 59 25.84 -13.01 -3.32
N LEU A 60 24.61 -12.50 -3.38
CA LEU A 60 23.43 -13.18 -3.88
C LEU A 60 22.30 -12.16 -4.15
N GLY A 61 21.98 -11.92 -5.42
CA GLY A 61 20.90 -11.00 -5.82
C GLY A 61 19.49 -11.58 -5.72
N PHE A 62 19.30 -12.88 -5.96
CA PHE A 62 17.98 -13.52 -5.90
C PHE A 62 18.09 -15.03 -5.69
N TYR A 63 17.14 -15.57 -4.92
CA TYR A 63 16.79 -16.98 -4.92
C TYR A 63 15.29 -17.13 -4.60
N SER A 64 14.68 -18.26 -4.99
CA SER A 64 13.26 -18.49 -4.77
C SER A 64 12.91 -18.72 -3.29
N ASN A 65 11.61 -18.67 -2.97
CA ASN A 65 11.07 -18.93 -1.61
C ASN A 65 11.22 -20.39 -1.14
N ALA A 66 11.89 -21.25 -1.91
CA ALA A 66 12.08 -22.67 -1.58
C ALA A 66 13.30 -22.94 -0.66
N ILE A 67 13.92 -21.89 -0.11
CA ILE A 67 15.09 -21.99 0.77
C ILE A 67 14.92 -21.16 2.04
N GLN A 68 15.80 -21.39 3.00
CA GLN A 68 15.96 -20.51 4.15
C GLN A 68 16.64 -19.21 3.74
N ASN A 69 16.06 -18.08 4.15
CA ASN A 69 16.62 -16.76 3.97
C ASN A 69 16.63 -16.01 5.32
N PRO A 70 17.74 -16.02 6.07
CA PRO A 70 17.81 -15.40 7.39
C PRO A 70 17.57 -13.88 7.37
N LEU A 71 17.73 -13.21 6.23
CA LEU A 71 17.42 -11.78 6.10
C LEU A 71 15.92 -11.50 6.26
N GLN A 72 15.04 -12.47 5.96
CA GLN A 72 13.60 -12.32 6.18
C GLN A 72 13.28 -12.29 7.67
N THR A 73 13.93 -13.17 8.45
CA THR A 73 13.81 -13.18 9.91
C THR A 73 14.38 -11.90 10.51
N GLU A 74 15.57 -11.47 10.08
CA GLU A 74 16.17 -10.23 10.57
C GLU A 74 15.30 -9.00 10.28
N LEU A 75 14.65 -8.95 9.11
CA LEU A 75 13.71 -7.88 8.78
C LEU A 75 12.44 -7.96 9.64
N ALA A 76 11.89 -9.16 9.86
CA ALA A 76 10.74 -9.35 10.73
C ALA A 76 11.02 -8.89 12.16
N ASP A 77 12.14 -9.32 12.75
CA ASP A 77 12.53 -8.93 14.10
C ASP A 77 12.69 -7.41 14.24
N LYS A 78 13.24 -6.74 13.22
CA LYS A 78 13.36 -5.27 13.20
C LYS A 78 12.00 -4.57 13.11
N LEU A 79 11.10 -5.09 12.28
CA LEU A 79 9.76 -4.54 12.12
C LEU A 79 8.94 -4.68 13.40
N GLU A 80 9.05 -5.79 14.15
CA GLU A 80 8.43 -5.93 15.48
C GLU A 80 8.89 -4.80 16.42
N VAL A 81 10.21 -4.57 16.49
CA VAL A 81 10.79 -3.53 17.38
C VAL A 81 10.33 -2.13 16.97
N LEU A 82 10.26 -1.84 15.67
CA LEU A 82 9.91 -0.51 15.15
C LEU A 82 8.40 -0.22 15.22
N SER A 83 7.57 -1.21 14.91
CA SER A 83 6.11 -1.06 14.87
C SER A 83 5.44 -1.26 16.23
N GLY A 84 6.08 -2.00 17.14
CA GLY A 84 5.47 -2.47 18.39
C GLY A 84 4.43 -3.58 18.18
N CYS A 85 4.20 -4.02 16.94
CA CYS A 85 3.29 -5.12 16.60
C CYS A 85 3.95 -6.45 16.90
N LYS A 86 3.41 -7.17 17.90
CA LYS A 86 3.87 -8.50 18.30
C LYS A 86 3.05 -9.60 17.64
N ASP A 87 3.60 -10.81 17.62
CA ASP A 87 2.91 -12.03 17.21
C ASP A 87 2.34 -11.97 15.78
N TYR A 88 3.03 -11.29 14.87
CA TYR A 88 2.64 -11.16 13.47
C TYR A 88 3.44 -12.08 12.55
N GLN A 89 2.92 -12.31 11.35
CA GLN A 89 3.62 -13.01 10.28
C GLN A 89 3.92 -12.05 9.13
N LEU A 90 5.14 -12.13 8.59
CA LEU A 90 5.59 -11.29 7.49
C LEU A 90 5.51 -12.06 6.17
N PHE A 91 4.77 -11.50 5.21
CA PHE A 91 4.81 -11.91 3.81
C PHE A 91 5.47 -10.80 3.00
N LEU A 92 6.52 -11.14 2.23
CA LEU A 92 7.25 -10.19 1.40
C LEU A 92 6.81 -10.30 -0.05
N CYS A 93 6.60 -9.14 -0.68
CA CYS A 93 6.27 -8.98 -2.08
C CYS A 93 7.00 -7.77 -2.67
N ASN A 94 6.71 -7.42 -3.92
CA ASN A 94 7.50 -6.47 -4.69
C ASN A 94 6.83 -5.09 -4.81
N SER A 95 5.53 -4.98 -4.51
CA SER A 95 4.78 -3.73 -4.61
C SER A 95 3.66 -3.64 -3.59
N GLY A 96 3.15 -2.42 -3.36
CA GLY A 96 1.98 -2.19 -2.52
C GLY A 96 0.71 -2.86 -3.06
N ALA A 97 0.52 -2.89 -4.38
CA ALA A 97 -0.61 -3.59 -4.98
C ALA A 97 -0.56 -5.12 -4.71
N GLU A 98 0.63 -5.74 -4.80
CA GLU A 98 0.79 -7.14 -4.42
C GLU A 98 0.54 -7.38 -2.91
N ALA A 99 0.93 -6.44 -2.06
CA ALA A 99 0.67 -6.53 -0.62
C ALA A 99 -0.85 -6.53 -0.35
N ASN A 100 -1.57 -5.58 -0.96
CA ASN A 100 -3.02 -5.48 -0.82
C ASN A 100 -3.76 -6.68 -1.41
N GLU A 101 -3.35 -7.20 -2.57
CA GLU A 101 -3.90 -8.45 -3.13
C GLU A 101 -3.78 -9.62 -2.14
N ASN A 102 -2.61 -9.79 -1.54
CA ASN A 102 -2.39 -10.88 -0.59
C ASN A 102 -3.14 -10.66 0.72
N ALA A 103 -3.26 -9.41 1.19
CA ALA A 103 -4.07 -9.09 2.37
C ALA A 103 -5.55 -9.40 2.15
N LEU A 104 -6.11 -8.99 1.01
CA LEU A 104 -7.50 -9.29 0.62
C LEU A 104 -7.75 -10.80 0.49
N LYS A 105 -6.83 -11.52 -0.16
CA LYS A 105 -6.91 -12.98 -0.26
C LYS A 105 -6.81 -13.67 1.09
N LEU A 106 -5.90 -13.23 1.96
CA LEU A 106 -5.75 -13.79 3.30
C LEU A 106 -7.01 -13.58 4.13
N ALA A 107 -7.61 -12.40 4.06
CA ALA A 107 -8.90 -12.12 4.71
C ALA A 107 -10.00 -13.08 4.24
N SER A 108 -10.11 -13.29 2.92
CA SER A 108 -11.06 -14.24 2.35
C SER A 108 -10.78 -15.70 2.73
N PHE A 109 -9.51 -16.15 2.73
CA PHE A 109 -9.15 -17.48 3.23
C PHE A 109 -9.45 -17.66 4.72
N HIS A 110 -9.35 -16.59 5.50
CA HIS A 110 -9.53 -16.64 6.95
C HIS A 110 -11.02 -16.78 7.35
N ASN A 111 -11.93 -16.08 6.67
CA ASN A 111 -13.34 -16.04 7.05
C ASN A 111 -14.31 -16.61 5.99
N GLU A 112 -13.81 -17.10 4.86
CA GLU A 112 -14.56 -17.72 3.75
C GLU A 112 -15.58 -16.79 3.08
N LYS A 113 -15.46 -15.48 3.28
CA LYS A 113 -16.28 -14.44 2.65
C LYS A 113 -15.58 -13.88 1.42
N HIS A 114 -16.28 -13.10 0.58
CA HIS A 114 -15.72 -12.62 -0.69
C HIS A 114 -15.88 -11.12 -0.95
N LYS A 115 -16.84 -10.43 -0.32
CA LYS A 115 -17.12 -9.01 -0.59
C LYS A 115 -16.11 -8.11 0.12
N ILE A 116 -15.69 -7.02 -0.52
CA ILE A 116 -14.77 -6.03 0.05
C ILE A 116 -15.56 -4.76 0.38
N LEU A 117 -15.22 -4.11 1.49
CA LEU A 117 -15.65 -2.74 1.77
C LEU A 117 -14.44 -1.82 1.70
N ALA A 118 -14.53 -0.79 0.87
CA ALA A 118 -13.53 0.26 0.70
C ALA A 118 -14.17 1.64 0.89
N PHE A 119 -13.33 2.68 0.85
CA PHE A 119 -13.77 4.06 1.08
C PHE A 119 -13.68 4.89 -0.20
N LYS A 120 -14.56 5.87 -0.34
CA LYS A 120 -14.46 6.82 -1.46
C LYS A 120 -13.13 7.56 -1.43
N ASN A 121 -12.64 7.94 -2.60
CA ASN A 121 -11.30 8.52 -2.83
C ASN A 121 -10.10 7.59 -2.52
N SER A 122 -10.33 6.29 -2.26
CA SER A 122 -9.24 5.35 -1.96
C SER A 122 -8.33 5.07 -3.16
N PHE A 123 -7.09 4.69 -2.88
CA PHE A 123 -6.15 4.11 -3.84
C PHE A 123 -5.38 2.94 -3.25
N HIS A 124 -5.72 1.72 -3.66
CA HIS A 124 -5.09 0.48 -3.16
C HIS A 124 -4.21 -0.23 -4.19
N GLY A 125 -4.11 0.30 -5.42
CA GLY A 125 -3.24 -0.21 -6.46
C GLY A 125 -3.94 -0.46 -7.79
N ARG A 126 -3.24 -1.12 -8.72
CA ARG A 126 -3.70 -1.33 -10.10
C ARG A 126 -3.72 -2.81 -10.54
N THR A 127 -3.53 -3.74 -9.61
CA THR A 127 -3.75 -5.18 -9.84
C THR A 127 -5.23 -5.53 -9.67
N SER A 128 -5.61 -6.80 -9.89
CA SER A 128 -7.01 -7.18 -10.10
C SER A 128 -8.01 -6.80 -8.99
N ALA A 129 -7.83 -7.28 -7.76
CA ALA A 129 -8.70 -6.93 -6.64
C ALA A 129 -8.35 -5.55 -6.06
N ALA A 130 -7.06 -5.19 -6.08
CA ALA A 130 -6.60 -3.90 -5.57
C ALA A 130 -7.20 -2.70 -6.35
N VAL A 131 -7.31 -2.81 -7.68
CA VAL A 131 -7.94 -1.76 -8.50
C VAL A 131 -9.45 -1.74 -8.34
N ALA A 132 -10.08 -2.88 -8.08
CA ALA A 132 -11.51 -2.93 -7.79
C ALA A 132 -11.85 -2.24 -6.45
N ALA A 133 -10.92 -2.26 -5.49
CA ALA A 133 -11.02 -1.54 -4.22
C ALA A 133 -10.56 -0.07 -4.29
N THR A 134 -10.06 0.39 -5.44
CA THR A 134 -9.66 1.78 -5.67
C THR A 134 -10.85 2.58 -6.22
N ASP A 135 -11.19 3.72 -5.60
CA ASP A 135 -12.31 4.58 -6.03
C ASP A 135 -11.93 5.43 -7.25
N ASN A 136 -11.67 4.77 -8.37
CA ASN A 136 -11.45 5.42 -9.65
C ASN A 136 -11.96 4.53 -10.80
N PRO A 137 -13.24 4.66 -11.18
CA PRO A 137 -13.84 3.80 -12.19
C PRO A 137 -13.17 3.89 -13.57
N LYS A 138 -12.37 4.92 -13.84
CA LYS A 138 -11.64 5.08 -15.12
C LYS A 138 -10.48 4.07 -15.27
N VAL A 139 -9.99 3.50 -14.18
CA VAL A 139 -8.87 2.54 -14.20
C VAL A 139 -9.33 1.11 -13.89
N VAL A 140 -10.64 0.88 -13.72
CA VAL A 140 -11.22 -0.45 -13.52
C VAL A 140 -11.63 -1.03 -14.88
N ALA A 141 -10.94 -2.08 -15.32
CA ALA A 141 -11.30 -2.78 -16.56
C ALA A 141 -12.42 -3.81 -16.31
N PRO A 142 -13.12 -4.29 -17.37
CA PRO A 142 -14.10 -5.37 -17.23
C PRO A 142 -13.55 -6.66 -16.57
N LEU A 143 -12.24 -6.92 -16.68
CA LEU A 143 -11.54 -8.04 -16.02
C LEU A 143 -11.37 -7.85 -14.50
N ASN A 144 -11.62 -6.66 -13.97
CA ASN A 144 -11.51 -6.35 -12.55
C ASN A 144 -12.89 -6.12 -11.94
N ALA A 145 -13.84 -5.64 -12.73
CA ALA A 145 -15.19 -5.24 -12.31
C ALA A 145 -16.06 -6.39 -11.76
N GLN A 146 -15.65 -7.65 -11.89
CA GLN A 146 -16.36 -8.79 -11.28
C GLN A 146 -16.14 -8.93 -9.78
N GLN A 147 -15.19 -8.21 -9.17
CA GLN A 147 -15.02 -8.22 -7.72
C GLN A 147 -16.14 -7.42 -7.06
N GLU A 148 -16.81 -7.99 -6.05
CA GLU A 148 -17.86 -7.28 -5.30
C GLU A 148 -17.22 -6.35 -4.26
N VAL A 149 -17.41 -5.03 -4.46
CA VAL A 149 -16.87 -3.99 -3.57
C VAL A 149 -17.95 -2.96 -3.25
N ASP A 150 -18.17 -2.69 -1.97
CA ASP A 150 -18.93 -1.52 -1.53
C ASP A 150 -18.00 -0.35 -1.26
N PHE A 151 -18.45 0.86 -1.59
CA PHE A 151 -17.76 2.10 -1.26
C PHE A 151 -18.61 2.97 -0.34
N VAL A 152 -18.04 3.40 0.78
CA VAL A 152 -18.66 4.33 1.73
C VAL A 152 -17.82 5.58 1.92
N GLU A 153 -18.42 6.66 2.42
CA GLU A 153 -17.68 7.87 2.79
C GLU A 153 -16.74 7.58 3.97
N LEU A 154 -15.51 8.10 3.91
CA LEU A 154 -14.60 8.07 5.04
C LEU A 154 -15.23 8.78 6.25
N GLY A 155 -15.23 8.13 7.42
CA GLY A 155 -15.87 8.66 8.63
C GLY A 155 -17.30 8.14 8.90
N ASN A 156 -17.92 7.39 7.99
CA ASN A 156 -19.31 6.93 8.15
C ASN A 156 -19.42 5.49 8.71
N LEU A 157 -19.31 5.36 10.05
CA LEU A 157 -19.44 4.05 10.72
C LEU A 157 -20.82 3.40 10.56
N ASP A 158 -21.89 4.18 10.52
CA ASP A 158 -23.26 3.64 10.37
C ASP A 158 -23.41 2.91 9.02
N ALA A 159 -22.86 3.49 7.95
CA ALA A 159 -22.84 2.86 6.63
C ALA A 159 -22.00 1.57 6.64
N VAL A 160 -20.83 1.60 7.31
CA VAL A 160 -19.98 0.41 7.48
C VAL A 160 -20.75 -0.69 8.19
N GLU A 161 -21.35 -0.41 9.34
CA GLU A 161 -22.10 -1.41 10.11
C GLU A 161 -23.27 -2.00 9.32
N ASN A 162 -24.00 -1.17 8.56
CA ASN A 162 -25.11 -1.63 7.75
C ASN A 162 -24.70 -2.65 6.69
N ILE A 163 -23.53 -2.46 6.06
CA ILE A 163 -22.97 -3.43 5.11
C ILE A 163 -22.50 -4.69 5.84
N LEU A 164 -21.75 -4.54 6.93
CA LEU A 164 -21.18 -5.70 7.64
C LEU A 164 -22.26 -6.63 8.24
N LYS A 165 -23.47 -6.12 8.51
CA LYS A 165 -24.65 -6.92 8.89
C LYS A 165 -25.07 -7.96 7.85
N GLU A 166 -24.75 -7.77 6.57
CA GLU A 166 -24.99 -8.77 5.51
C GLU A 166 -24.12 -10.02 5.67
N ASN A 167 -23.04 -9.92 6.45
CA ASN A 167 -22.15 -11.01 6.84
C ASN A 167 -21.49 -11.76 5.65
N ASN A 168 -21.27 -11.08 4.53
CA ASN A 168 -20.55 -11.57 3.34
C ASN A 168 -19.27 -10.76 3.04
N THR A 169 -18.95 -9.74 3.85
CA THR A 169 -17.74 -8.90 3.71
C THR A 169 -16.52 -9.58 4.34
N CYS A 170 -15.52 -9.93 3.51
CA CYS A 170 -14.27 -10.52 3.98
C CYS A 170 -13.32 -9.51 4.60
N ALA A 171 -13.27 -8.30 4.05
CA ALA A 171 -12.36 -7.26 4.49
C ALA A 171 -12.97 -5.86 4.40
N VAL A 172 -12.64 -5.03 5.39
CA VAL A 172 -12.65 -3.57 5.28
C VAL A 172 -11.21 -3.15 5.01
N ILE A 173 -10.94 -2.54 3.85
CA ILE A 173 -9.62 -1.99 3.51
C ILE A 173 -9.65 -0.47 3.55
N ILE A 174 -8.65 0.13 4.21
CA ILE A 174 -8.60 1.58 4.45
C ILE A 174 -7.17 2.11 4.47
N GLU A 175 -6.97 3.27 3.85
CA GLU A 175 -5.77 4.10 4.09
C GLU A 175 -5.97 4.92 5.38
N CYS A 176 -5.03 4.85 6.32
CA CYS A 176 -5.08 5.69 7.53
C CYS A 176 -5.08 7.19 7.19
N ILE A 177 -4.35 7.57 6.13
CA ILE A 177 -4.40 8.90 5.50
C ILE A 177 -4.54 8.67 4.00
N GLN A 178 -5.62 9.15 3.38
CA GLN A 178 -5.87 8.99 1.96
C GLN A 178 -4.93 9.85 1.15
N GLY A 179 -3.89 9.23 0.59
CA GLY A 179 -2.80 9.92 -0.08
C GLY A 179 -3.24 10.58 -1.38
N VAL A 180 -3.59 9.72 -2.34
CA VAL A 180 -4.07 10.13 -3.68
C VAL A 180 -5.43 10.82 -3.59
N GLY A 181 -6.23 10.45 -2.57
CA GLY A 181 -7.60 10.93 -2.37
C GLY A 181 -7.74 12.38 -1.91
N GLY A 182 -6.66 13.04 -1.46
CA GLY A 182 -6.70 14.44 -1.05
C GLY A 182 -6.02 14.77 0.28
N LEU A 183 -5.27 13.84 0.88
CA LEU A 183 -4.70 13.93 2.22
C LEU A 183 -5.77 13.99 3.32
N ASP A 184 -6.87 13.28 3.12
CA ASP A 184 -7.97 13.18 4.08
C ASP A 184 -7.69 12.10 5.14
N GLN A 185 -8.06 12.37 6.39
CA GLN A 185 -8.01 11.41 7.49
C GLN A 185 -9.26 11.57 8.36
N SER A 186 -9.73 10.47 8.96
CA SER A 186 -10.85 10.50 9.90
C SER A 186 -10.38 10.65 11.35
N THR A 187 -11.30 10.61 12.30
CA THR A 187 -10.98 10.73 13.73
C THR A 187 -10.49 9.41 14.31
N THR A 188 -9.77 9.45 15.43
CA THR A 188 -9.35 8.23 16.15
C THR A 188 -10.54 7.33 16.52
N GLU A 189 -11.67 7.92 16.92
CA GLU A 189 -12.89 7.19 17.26
C GLU A 189 -13.45 6.41 16.07
N PHE A 190 -13.32 6.95 14.85
CA PHE A 190 -13.72 6.26 13.63
C PHE A 190 -12.90 4.98 13.43
N TYR A 191 -11.55 5.06 13.48
CA TYR A 191 -10.70 3.88 13.29
C TYR A 191 -10.89 2.83 14.40
N GLN A 192 -11.06 3.27 15.65
CA GLN A 192 -11.43 2.37 16.75
C GLN A 192 -12.81 1.73 16.55
N GLY A 193 -13.75 2.46 15.95
CA GLY A 193 -15.05 1.95 15.56
C GLY A 193 -14.94 0.87 14.48
N LEU A 194 -14.11 1.08 13.45
CA LEU A 194 -13.85 0.09 12.41
C LEU A 194 -13.31 -1.22 13.00
N ASP A 195 -12.31 -1.14 13.88
CA ASP A 195 -11.75 -2.33 14.56
C ASP A 195 -12.83 -3.12 15.32
N LYS A 196 -13.66 -2.41 16.09
CA LYS A 196 -14.77 -3.04 16.85
C LYS A 196 -15.77 -3.71 15.92
N LEU A 197 -16.20 -3.03 14.85
CA LEU A 197 -17.17 -3.57 13.90
C LEU A 197 -16.60 -4.77 13.13
N CYS A 198 -15.36 -4.68 12.65
CA CYS A 198 -14.69 -5.78 11.95
C CYS A 198 -14.60 -7.04 12.83
N LYS A 199 -14.22 -6.89 14.10
CA LYS A 199 -14.23 -7.98 15.09
C LYS A 199 -15.63 -8.54 15.32
N GLN A 200 -16.64 -7.67 15.49
CA GLN A 200 -18.02 -8.07 15.74
C GLN A 200 -18.61 -8.93 14.61
N TYR A 201 -18.30 -8.59 13.35
CA TYR A 201 -18.87 -9.26 12.18
C TYR A 201 -17.95 -10.31 11.56
N ASN A 202 -16.83 -10.67 12.20
CA ASN A 202 -15.82 -11.59 11.64
C ASN A 202 -15.34 -11.15 10.23
N THR A 203 -14.92 -9.90 10.13
CA THR A 203 -14.38 -9.26 8.93
C THR A 203 -12.97 -8.79 9.25
N ALA A 204 -12.03 -8.95 8.32
CA ALA A 204 -10.67 -8.47 8.53
C ALA A 204 -10.61 -6.95 8.36
N LEU A 205 -9.89 -6.25 9.24
CA LEU A 205 -9.51 -4.86 9.03
C LEU A 205 -8.12 -4.83 8.40
N ILE A 206 -8.02 -4.24 7.21
CA ILE A 206 -6.76 -4.07 6.46
C ILE A 206 -6.40 -2.59 6.47
N ALA A 207 -5.31 -2.24 7.16
CA ALA A 207 -4.70 -0.92 7.09
C ALA A 207 -3.72 -0.89 5.89
N ASP A 208 -4.10 -0.17 4.84
CA ASP A 208 -3.22 0.15 3.71
C ASP A 208 -2.31 1.32 4.10
N GLU A 209 -1.11 0.99 4.58
CA GLU A 209 -0.07 1.95 4.90
C GLU A 209 1.05 2.02 3.85
N VAL A 210 0.74 1.68 2.59
CA VAL A 210 1.75 1.71 1.51
C VAL A 210 2.37 3.10 1.35
N GLN A 211 1.59 4.17 1.52
CA GLN A 211 2.09 5.55 1.43
C GLN A 211 2.35 6.19 2.80
N SER A 212 1.50 5.95 3.79
CA SER A 212 1.59 6.56 5.13
C SER A 212 2.56 5.86 6.08
N GLY A 213 2.98 4.64 5.76
CA GLY A 213 3.86 3.85 6.61
C GLY A 213 5.32 4.27 6.57
N PHE A 214 6.18 3.42 7.14
CA PHE A 214 7.65 3.58 7.14
C PHE A 214 8.14 4.96 7.63
N GLY A 215 7.44 5.54 8.62
CA GLY A 215 7.81 6.80 9.27
C GLY A 215 7.39 8.06 8.51
N ARG A 216 6.54 7.96 7.48
CA ARG A 216 6.07 9.12 6.71
C ARG A 216 5.32 10.14 7.57
N THR A 217 4.54 9.69 8.54
CA THR A 217 3.71 10.52 9.41
C THR A 217 4.47 11.11 10.60
N GLY A 218 5.61 10.51 10.98
CA GLY A 218 6.56 11.06 11.95
C GLY A 218 6.25 10.77 13.42
N ASP A 219 5.14 10.11 13.70
CA ASP A 219 4.70 9.60 15.01
C ASP A 219 5.16 8.16 15.30
#